data_AF-A0A941B3S3-F1
#
_entry.id   AF-A0A941B3S3-F1
#
_cell.length_a   1.000
_cell.length_b   1.000
_cell.length_c   1.000
_cell.angle_alpha   90.00
_cell.angle_beta   90.00
_cell.angle_gamma   90.00
#
_symmetry.space_group_name_H-M   'P 1'
#
loop_
_entity.id
_entity.type
_entity.pdbx_description
1 polymer ?
#
loop_
_entity_poly.entity_id
_entity_poly.type
_entity_poly.pdbx_seq_one_letter_code
_entity_poly.pdbx_strand_id
1 'polypeptide(L)'
;MSATVPAPETATSGVPPLTRPELGLAGVGALAAAGVGALGLISSFAAVSEAAARWGFTSPWMLPVGIDVAIPVFTVANLLLIRMDMALAWVRFVPWILTLITCGLNVAAGHEVWAKVAHGTMPLLWVVFSEIGAHIYAVRIGAATGRRMEKIRFSRWLLAFPSTFALWRRMTLWEITSYSEALAREKERQLARADLRETYGRSWRTKTPRRERVMLRMGTMAPGSEQDIPAPPPAGKRPAPPAASKQRPPRQTRVKAKGTPQRTFEELLSEARTLTASWTDAELNAEAVRTAVHCSAANARKLRDAMKTERADGRPLHAVNPEGETPTAVAA
;
A
#
# COMPACT_ATOMS: atom_id res chain seq x y z
N MET A 1 35.01 -29.38 -23.53
CA MET A 1 33.76 -29.01 -24.22
C MET A 1 32.85 -28.38 -23.18
N SER A 2 32.85 -27.04 -23.09
CA SER A 2 32.09 -26.30 -22.08
C SER A 2 30.65 -26.13 -22.53
N ALA A 3 29.71 -26.69 -21.78
CA ALA A 3 28.28 -26.49 -22.00
C ALA A 3 27.87 -25.18 -21.32
N THR A 4 27.60 -24.15 -22.13
CA THR A 4 27.00 -22.89 -21.69
C THR A 4 25.56 -23.14 -21.26
N VAL A 5 25.25 -22.95 -19.98
CA VAL A 5 23.87 -22.95 -19.47
C VAL A 5 23.19 -21.64 -19.88
N PRO A 6 22.05 -21.65 -20.59
CA PRO A 6 21.35 -20.42 -20.93
C PRO A 6 20.69 -19.82 -19.67
N ALA A 7 20.81 -18.50 -19.54
CA ALA A 7 20.13 -17.71 -18.51
C ALA A 7 18.61 -17.83 -18.66
N PRO A 8 17.82 -17.76 -17.57
CA PRO A 8 16.37 -17.76 -17.68
C PRO A 8 15.91 -16.45 -18.35
N GLU A 9 15.52 -16.55 -19.62
CA GLU A 9 14.85 -15.46 -20.32
C GLU A 9 13.60 -15.06 -19.53
N THR A 10 13.57 -13.81 -19.11
CA THR A 10 12.37 -13.16 -18.62
C THR A 10 11.33 -13.23 -19.72
N ALA A 11 10.29 -14.04 -19.52
CA ALA A 11 9.15 -14.14 -20.43
C ALA A 11 8.49 -12.76 -20.54
N THR A 12 8.97 -11.97 -21.49
CA THR A 12 8.39 -10.69 -21.88
C THR A 12 7.01 -11.01 -22.41
N SER A 13 5.97 -10.34 -21.89
CA SER A 13 4.57 -10.68 -22.18
C SER A 13 4.38 -10.89 -23.68
N GLY A 14 3.96 -12.10 -24.08
CA GLY A 14 3.86 -12.54 -25.48
C GLY A 14 2.73 -11.91 -26.29
N VAL A 15 2.47 -10.61 -26.11
CA VAL A 15 1.54 -9.84 -26.93
C VAL A 15 2.36 -8.92 -27.83
N PRO A 16 2.34 -9.13 -29.16
CA PRO A 16 3.04 -8.26 -30.11
C PRO A 16 2.60 -6.80 -29.95
N PRO A 17 3.51 -5.81 -30.08
CA PRO A 17 3.11 -4.41 -30.11
C PRO A 17 2.22 -4.15 -31.34
N LEU A 18 1.18 -3.34 -31.17
CA LEU A 18 0.27 -2.97 -32.26
C LEU A 18 1.04 -2.35 -33.41
N THR A 19 0.85 -2.87 -34.60
CA THR A 19 1.42 -2.32 -35.83
C THR A 19 0.74 -0.99 -36.19
N ARG A 20 1.40 -0.14 -36.98
CA ARG A 20 0.82 1.14 -37.45
C ARG A 20 -0.58 1.00 -38.09
N PRO A 21 -0.86 0.01 -38.95
CA PRO A 21 -2.21 -0.16 -39.50
C PRO A 21 -3.23 -0.61 -38.44
N GLU A 22 -2.85 -1.46 -37.48
CA GLU A 22 -3.72 -1.84 -36.36
C GLU A 22 -4.02 -0.66 -35.45
N LEU A 23 -3.05 0.24 -35.24
CA LEU A 23 -3.26 1.48 -34.51
C LEU A 23 -4.26 2.41 -35.23
N GLY A 24 -4.15 2.51 -36.56
CA GLY A 24 -5.08 3.25 -37.39
C GLY A 24 -6.50 2.67 -37.33
N LEU A 25 -6.63 1.34 -37.45
CA LEU A 25 -7.91 0.65 -37.33
C LEU A 25 -8.51 0.82 -35.93
N ALA A 26 -7.70 0.75 -34.88
CA ALA A 26 -8.13 1.00 -33.51
C ALA A 26 -8.61 2.45 -33.32
N GLY A 27 -7.93 3.42 -33.93
CA GLY A 27 -8.34 4.83 -33.92
C GLY A 27 -9.68 5.06 -34.62
N VAL A 28 -9.85 4.49 -35.82
CA VAL A 28 -11.12 4.55 -36.57
C VAL A 28 -12.25 3.85 -35.80
N GLY A 29 -11.97 2.67 -35.23
CA GLY A 29 -12.92 1.94 -34.41
C GLY A 29 -13.34 2.72 -33.16
N ALA A 30 -12.39 3.39 -32.49
CA ALA A 30 -12.68 4.24 -31.34
C ALA A 30 -13.54 5.45 -31.71
N LEU A 31 -13.27 6.10 -32.85
CA LEU A 31 -14.08 7.20 -33.37
C LEU A 31 -15.50 6.76 -33.73
N ALA A 32 -15.64 5.62 -34.42
CA ALA A 32 -16.95 5.07 -34.77
C ALA A 32 -17.75 4.70 -33.51
N ALA A 33 -17.12 4.05 -32.53
CA ALA A 33 -17.75 3.72 -31.25
C ALA A 33 -18.19 4.97 -30.47
N ALA A 34 -17.35 6.01 -30.44
CA ALA A 34 -17.70 7.29 -29.84
C ALA A 34 -18.91 7.94 -30.55
N GLY A 35 -18.95 7.91 -31.89
CA GLY A 35 -20.07 8.44 -32.67
C GLY A 35 -21.38 7.70 -32.42
N VAL A 36 -21.37 6.37 -32.40
CA VAL A 36 -22.56 5.55 -32.08
C VAL A 36 -23.02 5.80 -30.65
N GLY A 37 -22.09 5.88 -29.70
CA GLY A 37 -22.40 6.20 -28.31
C GLY A 37 -23.04 7.58 -28.16
N ALA A 38 -22.51 8.60 -28.85
CA ALA A 38 -23.05 9.96 -28.83
C ALA A 38 -24.47 10.03 -29.42
N LEU A 39 -24.73 9.33 -30.54
CA LEU A 39 -26.08 9.24 -31.11
C LEU A 39 -27.08 8.57 -30.14
N GLY A 40 -26.66 7.50 -29.48
CA GLY A 40 -27.47 6.84 -28.45
C GLY A 40 -27.76 7.78 -27.27
N LEU A 41 -26.77 8.58 -26.85
CA LEU A 41 -26.91 9.55 -25.79
C LEU A 41 -27.90 10.67 -26.16
N ILE A 42 -27.83 11.22 -27.36
CA ILE A 42 -28.75 12.27 -27.86
C ILE A 42 -30.20 11.77 -27.88
N SER A 43 -30.41 10.52 -28.33
CA SER A 43 -31.74 9.89 -28.33
C SER A 43 -32.29 9.69 -26.90
N SER A 44 -31.46 9.14 -26.00
CA SER A 44 -31.76 9.00 -24.57
C SER A 44 -32.08 10.34 -23.90
N PHE A 45 -31.30 11.37 -24.25
CA PHE A 45 -31.45 12.72 -23.71
C PHE A 45 -32.84 13.30 -23.99
N ALA A 46 -33.31 13.18 -25.23
CA ALA A 46 -34.62 13.67 -25.62
C ALA A 46 -35.74 12.96 -24.82
N ALA A 47 -35.66 11.63 -24.72
CA ALA A 47 -36.65 10.83 -24.00
C ALA A 47 -36.69 11.15 -22.50
N VAL A 48 -35.53 11.24 -21.85
CA VAL A 48 -35.43 11.55 -20.41
C VAL A 48 -35.81 13.00 -20.13
N SER A 49 -35.43 13.95 -21.00
CA SER A 49 -35.83 15.35 -20.86
C SER A 49 -37.34 15.51 -21.00
N GLU A 50 -37.99 14.82 -21.94
CA GLU A 50 -39.44 14.84 -22.06
C GLU A 50 -40.13 14.24 -20.82
N ALA A 51 -39.59 13.12 -20.31
CA ALA A 51 -40.09 12.51 -19.07
C ALA A 51 -39.91 13.43 -17.86
N ALA A 52 -38.79 14.14 -17.76
CA ALA A 52 -38.53 15.12 -16.70
C ALA A 52 -39.54 16.27 -16.71
N ALA A 53 -39.96 16.72 -17.91
CA ALA A 53 -41.01 17.73 -18.03
C ALA A 53 -42.34 17.21 -17.46
N ARG A 54 -42.70 15.95 -17.76
CA ARG A 54 -43.90 15.29 -17.19
C ARG A 54 -43.81 15.09 -15.67
N TRP A 55 -42.60 14.92 -15.14
CA TRP A 55 -42.34 14.80 -13.70
C TRP A 55 -42.27 16.16 -12.96
N GLY A 56 -42.46 17.28 -13.67
CA GLY A 56 -42.54 18.61 -13.05
C GLY A 56 -41.21 19.34 -12.89
N PHE A 57 -40.14 18.92 -13.59
CA PHE A 57 -38.89 19.69 -13.60
C PHE A 57 -39.05 21.00 -14.37
N THR A 58 -38.65 22.13 -13.75
CA THR A 58 -38.66 23.46 -14.39
C THR A 58 -37.63 23.58 -15.51
N SER A 59 -36.54 22.81 -15.45
CA SER A 59 -35.52 22.71 -16.50
C SER A 59 -35.29 21.24 -16.83
N PRO A 60 -36.13 20.64 -17.70
CA PRO A 60 -36.14 19.20 -17.94
C PRO A 60 -34.81 18.64 -18.48
N TRP A 61 -34.07 19.47 -19.22
CA TRP A 61 -32.76 19.14 -19.77
C TRP A 61 -31.68 18.92 -18.69
N MET A 62 -31.84 19.50 -17.50
CA MET A 62 -30.83 19.44 -16.44
C MET A 62 -30.69 18.04 -15.85
N LEU A 63 -31.78 17.26 -15.79
CA LEU A 63 -31.78 15.90 -15.24
C LEU A 63 -30.82 14.97 -16.03
N PRO A 64 -30.97 14.80 -17.36
CA PRO A 64 -30.03 13.98 -18.12
C PRO A 64 -28.63 14.63 -18.21
N VAL A 65 -28.51 15.96 -18.39
CA VAL A 65 -27.18 16.62 -18.42
C VAL A 65 -26.39 16.35 -17.14
N GLY A 66 -27.02 16.53 -15.97
CA GLY A 66 -26.34 16.37 -14.69
C GLY A 66 -25.77 14.97 -14.50
N ILE A 67 -26.51 13.94 -14.90
CA ILE A 67 -26.09 12.55 -14.76
C ILE A 67 -25.03 12.19 -15.81
N ASP A 68 -25.25 12.56 -17.08
CA ASP A 68 -24.36 12.20 -18.18
C ASP A 68 -23.02 12.94 -18.13
N VAL A 69 -22.97 14.18 -17.60
CA VAL A 69 -21.72 14.90 -17.34
C VAL A 69 -20.99 14.35 -16.12
N ALA A 70 -21.72 13.88 -15.10
CA ALA A 70 -21.12 13.33 -13.89
C ALA A 70 -20.31 12.05 -14.19
N ILE A 71 -20.77 11.17 -15.09
CA ILE A 71 -20.06 9.93 -15.45
C ILE A 71 -18.60 10.17 -15.90
N PRO A 72 -18.30 10.95 -16.94
CA PRO A 72 -16.92 11.21 -17.36
C PRO A 72 -16.14 12.02 -16.32
N VAL A 73 -16.77 12.98 -15.62
CA VAL A 73 -16.11 13.78 -14.58
C VAL A 73 -15.62 12.89 -13.43
N PHE A 74 -16.48 12.03 -12.87
CA PHE A 74 -16.11 11.11 -11.80
C PHE A 74 -15.13 10.04 -12.28
N THR A 75 -15.25 9.57 -13.53
CA THR A 75 -14.26 8.67 -14.13
C THR A 75 -12.88 9.32 -14.21
N VAL A 76 -12.78 10.54 -14.74
CA VAL A 76 -11.51 11.29 -14.82
C VAL A 76 -10.95 11.57 -13.43
N ALA A 77 -11.78 12.02 -12.49
CA ALA A 77 -11.37 12.23 -11.11
C ALA A 77 -10.82 10.93 -10.47
N ASN A 78 -11.49 9.80 -10.68
CA ASN A 78 -11.01 8.49 -10.21
C ASN A 78 -9.65 8.11 -10.85
N LEU A 79 -9.47 8.35 -12.14
CA LEU A 79 -8.19 8.11 -12.82
C LEU A 79 -7.06 9.00 -12.28
N LEU A 80 -7.37 10.27 -11.97
CA LEU A 80 -6.42 11.19 -11.33
C LEU A 80 -6.06 10.74 -9.91
N LEU A 81 -7.04 10.29 -9.12
CA LEU A 81 -6.80 9.72 -7.79
C LEU A 81 -5.91 8.47 -7.85
N ILE A 82 -6.14 7.59 -8.82
CA ILE A 82 -5.25 6.44 -9.09
C ILE A 82 -3.85 6.93 -9.45
N ARG A 83 -3.74 7.97 -10.29
CA ARG A 83 -2.45 8.54 -10.71
C ARG A 83 -1.67 9.17 -9.55
N MET A 84 -2.37 9.70 -8.55
CA MET A 84 -1.80 10.33 -7.35
C MET A 84 -1.53 9.35 -6.20
N ASP A 85 -1.72 8.03 -6.39
CA ASP A 85 -1.59 7.02 -5.33
C ASP A 85 -2.58 7.22 -4.16
N MET A 86 -3.70 7.92 -4.43
CA MET A 86 -4.78 8.24 -3.48
C MET A 86 -6.11 7.63 -3.96
N ALA A 87 -6.06 6.41 -4.50
CA ALA A 87 -7.24 5.78 -5.10
C ALA A 87 -8.37 5.55 -4.08
N LEU A 88 -9.47 6.29 -4.20
CA LEU A 88 -10.68 6.06 -3.41
C LEU A 88 -11.49 4.91 -4.01
N ALA A 89 -11.33 3.73 -3.42
CA ALA A 89 -12.01 2.50 -3.82
C ALA A 89 -13.53 2.65 -4.04
N TRP A 90 -14.23 3.49 -3.27
CA TRP A 90 -15.69 3.63 -3.39
C TRP A 90 -16.11 4.51 -4.59
N VAL A 91 -15.28 5.47 -5.01
CA VAL A 91 -15.59 6.40 -6.12
C VAL A 91 -15.78 5.63 -7.43
N ARG A 92 -15.13 4.46 -7.57
CA ARG A 92 -15.30 3.57 -8.71
C ARG A 92 -16.76 3.15 -8.95
N PHE A 93 -17.59 3.14 -7.90
CA PHE A 93 -18.99 2.73 -8.00
C PHE A 93 -19.91 3.87 -8.43
N VAL A 94 -19.46 5.13 -8.36
CA VAL A 94 -20.28 6.29 -8.69
C VAL A 94 -20.74 6.25 -10.15
N PRO A 95 -19.86 6.04 -11.16
CA PRO A 95 -20.30 5.89 -12.55
C PRO A 95 -21.28 4.73 -12.75
N TRP A 96 -21.12 3.61 -12.04
CA TRP A 96 -22.02 2.46 -12.16
C TRP A 96 -23.41 2.75 -11.61
N ILE A 97 -23.50 3.44 -10.47
CA ILE A 97 -24.78 3.87 -9.89
C ILE A 97 -25.45 4.90 -10.80
N LEU A 98 -24.70 5.89 -11.29
CA LEU A 98 -25.23 6.90 -12.21
C LEU A 98 -25.74 6.27 -13.52
N THR A 99 -25.02 5.28 -14.04
CA THR A 99 -25.46 4.50 -15.21
C THR A 99 -26.77 3.77 -14.94
N LEU A 100 -26.88 3.10 -13.79
CA LEU A 100 -28.09 2.39 -13.40
C LEU A 100 -29.29 3.35 -13.30
N ILE A 101 -29.08 4.54 -12.71
CA ILE A 101 -30.09 5.61 -12.66
C ILE A 101 -30.48 6.03 -14.09
N THR A 102 -29.49 6.30 -14.96
CA THR A 102 -29.73 6.71 -16.35
C THR A 102 -30.56 5.67 -17.12
N CYS A 103 -30.23 4.39 -16.96
CA CYS A 103 -30.99 3.29 -17.56
C CYS A 103 -32.42 3.26 -17.00
N GLY A 104 -32.58 3.40 -15.68
CA GLY A 104 -33.89 3.45 -15.03
C GLY A 104 -34.76 4.61 -15.51
N LEU A 105 -34.19 5.81 -15.66
CA LEU A 105 -34.90 6.98 -16.19
C LEU A 105 -35.34 6.78 -17.64
N ASN A 106 -34.48 6.18 -18.48
CA ASN A 106 -34.83 5.85 -19.86
C ASN A 106 -35.92 4.78 -19.96
N VAL A 107 -35.87 3.75 -19.11
CA VAL A 107 -36.93 2.74 -19.02
C VAL A 107 -38.25 3.36 -18.56
N ALA A 108 -38.19 4.32 -17.63
CA ALA A 108 -39.37 5.04 -17.17
C ALA A 108 -39.95 6.00 -18.22
N ALA A 109 -39.12 6.48 -19.15
CA ALA A 109 -39.53 7.36 -20.24
C ALA A 109 -40.28 6.62 -21.37
N GLY A 110 -39.95 5.34 -21.62
CA GLY A 110 -40.56 4.53 -22.68
C GLY A 110 -41.98 4.07 -22.36
N HIS A 111 -42.87 4.06 -23.37
CA HIS A 111 -44.25 3.59 -23.21
C HIS A 111 -44.41 2.11 -23.54
N GLU A 112 -43.81 1.63 -24.63
CA GLU A 112 -43.85 0.23 -25.06
C GLU A 112 -42.69 -0.59 -24.48
N VAL A 113 -42.89 -1.90 -24.28
CA VAL A 113 -41.87 -2.81 -23.70
C VAL A 113 -40.56 -2.77 -24.49
N TRP A 114 -40.62 -2.80 -25.83
CA TRP A 114 -39.42 -2.73 -26.68
C TRP A 114 -38.76 -1.36 -26.68
N ALA A 115 -39.54 -0.29 -26.60
CA ALA A 115 -39.01 1.07 -26.45
C ALA A 115 -38.28 1.22 -25.10
N LYS A 116 -38.85 0.71 -24.00
CA LYS A 116 -38.20 0.70 -22.68
C LYS A 116 -36.86 -0.03 -22.71
N VAL A 117 -36.81 -1.20 -23.35
CA VAL A 117 -35.56 -1.97 -23.51
C VAL A 117 -34.55 -1.19 -24.35
N ALA A 118 -34.95 -0.66 -25.51
CA ALA A 118 -34.05 0.07 -26.40
C ALA A 118 -33.48 1.35 -25.74
N HIS A 119 -34.35 2.20 -25.17
CA HIS A 119 -33.92 3.42 -24.50
C HIS A 119 -33.11 3.12 -23.24
N GLY A 120 -33.46 2.09 -22.47
CA GLY A 120 -32.68 1.67 -21.30
C GLY A 120 -31.29 1.11 -21.63
N THR A 121 -31.12 0.52 -22.81
CA THR A 121 -29.84 -0.08 -23.24
C THR A 121 -28.89 0.92 -23.88
N MET A 122 -29.40 1.98 -24.52
CA MET A 122 -28.55 2.98 -25.22
C MET A 122 -27.46 3.61 -24.33
N PRO A 123 -27.73 4.02 -23.07
CA PRO A 123 -26.71 4.57 -22.18
C PRO A 123 -25.56 3.59 -21.87
N LEU A 124 -25.83 2.28 -21.87
CA LEU A 124 -24.82 1.26 -21.58
C LEU A 124 -23.69 1.24 -22.61
N LEU A 125 -24.00 1.53 -23.89
CA LEU A 125 -23.00 1.59 -24.95
C LEU A 125 -21.93 2.65 -24.64
N TRP A 126 -22.37 3.85 -24.25
CA TRP A 126 -21.46 4.94 -23.88
C TRP A 126 -20.65 4.62 -22.63
N VAL A 127 -21.30 4.02 -21.62
CA VAL A 127 -20.64 3.65 -20.36
C VAL A 127 -19.56 2.60 -20.59
N VAL A 128 -19.87 1.55 -21.36
CA VAL A 128 -18.89 0.53 -21.74
C VAL A 128 -17.71 1.16 -22.48
N PHE A 129 -17.96 2.07 -23.42
CA PHE A 129 -16.90 2.79 -24.12
C PHE A 129 -16.02 3.61 -23.15
N SER A 130 -16.63 4.36 -22.23
CA SER A 130 -15.90 5.14 -21.22
C SER A 130 -15.09 4.27 -20.25
N GLU A 131 -15.64 3.12 -19.84
CA GLU A 131 -14.99 2.15 -18.95
C GLU A 131 -13.80 1.49 -19.65
N ILE A 132 -13.90 1.17 -20.95
CA ILE A 132 -12.77 0.68 -21.74
C ILE A 132 -11.64 1.71 -21.76
N GLY A 133 -11.95 2.98 -22.03
CA GLY A 133 -10.97 4.06 -22.01
C GLY A 133 -10.29 4.22 -20.64
N ALA A 134 -11.10 4.23 -19.58
CA ALA A 134 -10.62 4.29 -18.20
C ALA A 134 -9.75 3.09 -17.83
N HIS A 135 -10.15 1.89 -18.25
CA HIS A 135 -9.39 0.66 -18.02
C HIS A 135 -8.03 0.70 -18.73
N ILE A 136 -8.00 1.09 -20.01
CA ILE A 136 -6.75 1.22 -20.78
C ILE A 136 -5.82 2.22 -20.09
N TYR A 137 -6.33 3.39 -19.68
CA TYR A 137 -5.54 4.41 -19.00
C TYR A 137 -5.02 3.93 -17.63
N ALA A 138 -5.89 3.30 -16.82
CA ALA A 138 -5.52 2.74 -15.52
C ALA A 138 -4.50 1.60 -15.62
N VAL A 139 -4.59 0.74 -16.64
CA VAL A 139 -3.60 -0.31 -16.91
C VAL A 139 -2.26 0.30 -17.30
N ARG A 140 -2.26 1.34 -18.16
CA ARG A 140 -1.02 2.03 -18.56
C ARG A 140 -0.33 2.71 -17.40
N ILE A 141 -1.07 3.41 -16.54
CA ILE A 141 -0.52 4.03 -15.32
C ILE A 141 -0.09 2.96 -14.31
N GLY A 142 -0.92 1.95 -14.08
CA GLY A 142 -0.61 0.87 -13.14
C GLY A 142 0.63 0.07 -13.53
N ALA A 143 0.90 -0.08 -14.83
CA ALA A 143 2.15 -0.62 -15.35
C ALA A 143 3.33 0.34 -15.11
N ALA A 144 3.13 1.66 -15.30
CA ALA A 144 4.16 2.67 -15.09
C ALA A 144 4.56 2.87 -13.62
N THR A 145 3.64 2.68 -12.66
CA THR A 145 3.92 2.86 -11.22
C THR A 145 4.64 1.64 -10.59
N GLY A 146 4.73 0.50 -11.27
CA GLY A 146 5.57 -0.65 -10.86
C GLY A 146 5.17 -1.39 -9.58
N ARG A 147 4.14 -0.95 -8.85
CA ARG A 147 3.72 -1.56 -7.56
C ARG A 147 2.55 -2.54 -7.69
N ARG A 148 2.25 -3.00 -8.91
CA ARG A 148 1.14 -3.93 -9.11
C ARG A 148 1.56 -5.34 -8.73
N MET A 149 1.11 -5.78 -7.56
CA MET A 149 1.17 -7.20 -7.17
C MET A 149 0.44 -8.04 -8.23
N GLU A 150 1.17 -8.97 -8.87
CA GLU A 150 0.60 -9.89 -9.83
C GLU A 150 -0.38 -10.83 -9.15
N LYS A 151 -1.58 -10.98 -9.74
CA LYS A 151 -2.61 -11.86 -9.20
C LYS A 151 -2.23 -13.32 -9.44
N ILE A 152 -2.34 -14.16 -8.42
CA ILE A 152 -2.20 -15.61 -8.58
C ILE A 152 -3.35 -16.14 -9.45
N ARG A 153 -3.03 -17.03 -10.39
CA ARG A 153 -3.99 -17.61 -11.32
C ARG A 153 -5.11 -18.35 -10.59
N PHE A 154 -6.36 -18.06 -10.93
CA PHE A 154 -7.55 -18.61 -10.26
C PHE A 154 -7.60 -20.14 -10.28
N SER A 155 -7.13 -20.78 -11.35
CA SER A 155 -7.06 -22.25 -11.44
C SER A 155 -6.25 -22.89 -10.30
N ARG A 156 -5.21 -22.21 -9.82
CA ARG A 156 -4.38 -22.70 -8.70
C ARG A 156 -5.07 -22.53 -7.35
N TRP A 157 -5.97 -21.55 -7.22
CA TRP A 157 -6.83 -21.44 -6.04
C TRP A 157 -7.78 -22.64 -5.94
N LEU A 158 -8.32 -23.10 -7.07
CA LEU A 158 -9.21 -24.26 -7.11
C LEU A 158 -8.45 -25.59 -6.90
N LEU A 159 -7.35 -25.79 -7.62
CA LEU A 159 -6.62 -27.07 -7.62
C LEU A 159 -5.69 -27.26 -6.42
N ALA A 160 -5.19 -26.18 -5.82
CA ALA A 160 -4.14 -26.24 -4.81
C ALA A 160 -4.30 -25.18 -3.72
N PHE A 161 -5.54 -24.97 -3.25
CA PHE A 161 -5.94 -23.94 -2.29
C PHE A 161 -4.94 -23.71 -1.14
N PRO A 162 -4.57 -24.71 -0.30
CA PRO A 162 -3.70 -24.46 0.85
C PRO A 162 -2.29 -24.01 0.44
N SER A 163 -1.74 -24.56 -0.66
CA SER A 163 -0.44 -24.15 -1.19
C SER A 163 -0.48 -22.74 -1.81
N THR A 164 -1.63 -22.37 -2.39
CA THR A 164 -1.87 -21.06 -2.97
C THR A 164 -2.05 -20.00 -1.91
N PHE A 165 -2.77 -20.30 -0.82
CA PHE A 165 -2.86 -19.42 0.33
C PHE A 165 -1.50 -19.17 0.99
N ALA A 166 -0.68 -20.21 1.16
CA ALA A 166 0.67 -20.07 1.71
C ALA A 166 1.58 -19.21 0.81
N LEU A 167 1.50 -19.40 -0.51
CA LEU A 167 2.22 -18.59 -1.49
C LEU A 167 1.76 -17.14 -1.47
N TRP A 168 0.44 -16.90 -1.52
CA TRP A 168 -0.17 -15.58 -1.44
C TRP A 168 0.26 -14.83 -0.17
N ARG A 169 0.15 -15.48 0.99
CA ARG A 169 0.56 -14.89 2.27
C ARG A 169 2.03 -14.48 2.24
N ARG A 170 2.91 -15.29 1.64
CA ARG A 170 4.33 -14.94 1.51
C ARG A 170 4.54 -13.79 0.53
N MET A 171 3.89 -13.78 -0.63
CA MET A 171 3.97 -12.68 -1.58
C MET A 171 3.60 -11.35 -0.92
N THR A 172 2.51 -11.35 -0.15
CA THR A 172 2.05 -10.17 0.60
C THR A 172 3.02 -9.76 1.71
N LEU A 173 3.53 -10.70 2.51
CA LEU A 173 4.40 -10.39 3.66
C LEU A 173 5.82 -9.95 3.26
N TRP A 174 6.30 -10.39 2.10
CA TRP A 174 7.65 -10.12 1.61
C TRP A 174 7.66 -9.16 0.42
N GLU A 175 6.52 -8.54 0.12
CA GLU A 175 6.33 -7.60 -0.99
C GLU A 175 6.85 -8.14 -2.35
N ILE A 176 6.75 -9.46 -2.57
CA ILE A 176 7.16 -10.08 -3.83
C ILE A 176 6.05 -9.81 -4.85
N THR A 177 6.25 -8.79 -5.68
CA THR A 177 5.24 -8.30 -6.64
C THR A 177 5.01 -9.24 -7.81
N SER A 178 5.98 -10.09 -8.18
CA SER A 178 5.89 -11.00 -9.31
C SER A 178 5.47 -12.42 -8.91
N TYR A 179 4.48 -12.97 -9.61
CA TYR A 179 3.98 -14.32 -9.41
C TYR A 179 4.98 -15.39 -9.88
N SER A 180 5.67 -15.15 -11.00
CA SER A 180 6.69 -16.08 -11.51
C SER A 180 7.89 -16.16 -10.56
N GLU A 181 8.33 -15.02 -10.03
CA GLU A 181 9.38 -14.93 -9.03
C GLU A 181 8.98 -15.64 -7.72
N ALA A 182 7.75 -15.45 -7.26
CA ALA A 182 7.23 -16.13 -6.08
C ALA A 182 7.19 -17.66 -6.25
N LEU A 183 6.80 -18.14 -7.44
CA LEU A 183 6.83 -19.57 -7.77
C LEU A 183 8.26 -20.12 -7.82
N ALA A 184 9.21 -19.38 -8.41
CA ALA A 184 10.61 -19.77 -8.45
C ALA A 184 11.18 -19.94 -7.03
N ARG A 185 10.93 -18.96 -6.14
CA ARG A 185 11.35 -19.05 -4.74
C ARG A 185 10.68 -20.17 -3.96
N GLU A 186 9.42 -20.49 -4.25
CA GLU A 186 8.76 -21.65 -3.61
C GLU A 186 9.34 -22.97 -4.14
N LYS A 187 9.71 -23.06 -5.43
CA LYS A 187 10.42 -24.21 -6.01
C LYS A 187 11.80 -24.40 -5.35
N GLU A 188 12.62 -23.34 -5.26
CA GLU A 188 13.92 -23.37 -4.59
C GLU A 188 13.81 -23.83 -3.14
N ARG A 189 12.81 -23.32 -2.40
CA ARG A 189 12.54 -23.75 -1.02
C ARG A 189 12.18 -25.23 -0.91
N GLN A 190 11.45 -25.77 -1.88
CA GLN A 190 11.12 -27.21 -1.89
C GLN A 190 12.36 -28.07 -2.17
N LEU A 191 13.23 -27.63 -3.08
CA LEU A 191 14.52 -28.28 -3.34
C LEU A 191 15.42 -28.25 -2.10
N ALA A 192 15.64 -27.07 -1.51
CA ALA A 192 16.44 -26.95 -0.29
C ALA A 192 15.91 -27.81 0.88
N ARG A 193 14.59 -27.99 0.97
CA ARG A 193 13.97 -28.91 1.94
C ARG A 193 14.19 -30.38 1.60
N ALA A 194 14.28 -30.73 0.32
CA ALA A 194 14.62 -32.08 -0.12
C ALA A 194 16.09 -32.39 0.20
N ASP A 195 17.01 -31.47 -0.10
CA ASP A 195 18.45 -31.62 0.21
C ASP A 195 18.68 -31.81 1.72
N LEU A 196 18.01 -31.02 2.57
CA LEU A 196 18.08 -31.20 4.03
C LEU A 196 17.54 -32.55 4.50
N ARG A 197 16.51 -33.10 3.82
CA ARG A 197 15.98 -34.43 4.13
C ARG A 197 16.91 -35.54 3.67
N GLU A 198 17.65 -35.33 2.58
CA GLU A 198 18.68 -36.25 2.11
C GLU A 198 19.85 -36.29 3.10
N THR A 199 20.39 -35.13 3.49
CA THR A 199 21.55 -35.04 4.40
C THR A 199 21.24 -35.49 5.83
N TYR A 200 20.09 -35.10 6.39
CA TYR A 200 19.76 -35.33 7.81
C TYR A 200 18.68 -36.39 8.04
N GLY A 201 18.13 -36.97 6.97
CA GLY A 201 17.09 -37.99 7.03
C GLY A 201 15.76 -37.50 7.63
N ARG A 202 15.02 -38.44 8.24
CA ARG A 202 13.69 -38.17 8.84
C ARG A 202 13.71 -37.12 9.96
N SER A 203 14.84 -36.96 10.64
CA SER A 203 15.04 -36.02 11.76
C SER A 203 15.67 -34.68 11.35
N TRP A 204 15.61 -34.33 10.06
CA TRP A 204 16.18 -33.07 9.54
C TRP A 204 15.75 -31.83 10.34
N ARG A 205 14.48 -31.73 10.78
CA ARG A 205 14.00 -30.55 11.53
C ARG A 205 14.75 -30.28 12.84
N THR A 206 15.26 -31.33 13.49
CA THR A 206 16.00 -31.23 14.76
C THR A 206 17.51 -31.24 14.52
N LYS A 207 17.99 -32.01 13.54
CA LYS A 207 19.43 -32.16 13.22
C LYS A 207 20.00 -31.02 12.38
N THR A 208 19.19 -30.32 11.57
CA THR A 208 19.70 -29.23 10.74
C THR A 208 20.20 -28.05 11.60
N PRO A 209 21.44 -27.55 11.34
CA PRO A 209 21.99 -26.37 11.99
C PRO A 209 21.00 -25.19 12.01
N ARG A 210 21.05 -24.39 13.08
CA ARG A 210 20.11 -23.26 13.25
C ARG A 210 20.19 -22.26 12.09
N ARG A 211 21.40 -21.98 11.59
CA ARG A 211 21.64 -21.07 10.47
C ARG A 211 20.94 -21.53 9.19
N GLU A 212 21.10 -22.80 8.85
CA GLU A 212 20.44 -23.42 7.70
C GLU A 212 18.91 -23.40 7.84
N ARG A 213 18.37 -23.75 9.01
CA ARG A 213 16.90 -23.65 9.24
C ARG A 213 16.36 -22.24 9.11
N VAL A 214 17.13 -21.24 9.52
CA VAL A 214 16.77 -19.83 9.34
C VAL A 214 16.83 -19.46 7.86
N MET A 215 17.87 -19.85 7.13
CA MET A 215 17.99 -19.59 5.68
C MET A 215 16.84 -20.22 4.89
N LEU A 216 16.41 -21.45 5.21
CA LEU A 216 15.23 -22.08 4.61
C LEU A 216 13.94 -21.29 4.91
N ARG A 217 13.81 -20.76 6.13
CA ARG A 217 12.63 -19.96 6.54
C ARG A 217 12.60 -18.63 5.80
N MET A 218 13.74 -17.95 5.72
CA MET A 218 13.94 -16.67 5.02
C MET A 218 13.91 -16.83 3.49
N GLY A 219 14.08 -18.05 2.96
CA GLY A 219 14.09 -18.31 1.52
C GLY A 219 15.42 -17.97 0.84
N THR A 220 16.51 -17.89 1.59
CA THR A 220 17.86 -17.58 1.09
C THR A 220 18.74 -18.82 0.87
N MET A 221 18.19 -20.03 1.03
CA MET A 221 18.86 -21.24 0.56
C MET A 221 18.66 -21.36 -0.94
N ALA A 222 19.62 -20.85 -1.71
CA ALA A 222 19.73 -21.21 -3.13
C ALA A 222 20.42 -22.58 -3.21
N PRO A 223 19.82 -23.58 -3.88
CA PRO A 223 20.54 -24.82 -4.18
C PRO A 223 21.59 -24.50 -5.26
N GLY A 224 22.88 -24.76 -4.95
CA GLY A 224 23.95 -24.86 -5.93
C GLY A 224 24.49 -23.53 -6.50
N SER A 225 25.30 -22.82 -5.72
CA SER A 225 26.38 -21.98 -6.27
C SER A 225 27.64 -22.02 -5.39
N GLU A 226 27.86 -23.11 -4.66
CA GLU A 226 29.22 -23.50 -4.33
C GLU A 226 29.79 -24.13 -5.62
N GLN A 227 30.26 -23.28 -6.54
CA GLN A 227 31.28 -23.72 -7.47
C GLN A 227 32.46 -24.11 -6.60
N ASP A 228 32.61 -25.41 -6.44
CA ASP A 228 33.81 -26.07 -5.94
C ASP A 228 34.95 -25.67 -6.88
N ILE A 229 35.60 -24.53 -6.62
CA ILE A 229 36.83 -24.13 -7.29
C ILE A 229 37.89 -25.05 -6.68
N PRO A 230 38.47 -25.99 -7.46
CA PRO A 230 39.52 -26.84 -6.94
C PRO A 230 40.72 -25.96 -6.59
N ALA A 231 41.16 -26.02 -5.33
CA ALA A 231 42.38 -25.36 -4.89
C ALA A 231 43.56 -25.86 -5.77
N PRO A 232 44.40 -24.97 -6.34
CA PRO A 232 45.56 -25.42 -7.09
C PRO A 232 46.57 -26.13 -6.17
N PRO A 233 47.31 -27.13 -6.70
CA PRO A 233 48.16 -28.00 -5.88
C PRO A 233 49.36 -27.25 -5.26
N PRO A 234 49.89 -27.75 -4.12
CA PRO A 234 50.89 -27.02 -3.34
C PRO A 234 52.28 -27.11 -3.99
N ALA A 235 52.83 -25.95 -4.36
CA ALA A 235 54.23 -25.83 -4.76
C ALA A 235 55.14 -25.68 -3.51
N GLY A 236 56.06 -26.63 -3.36
CA GLY A 236 57.46 -26.46 -2.92
C GLY A 236 57.81 -25.57 -1.71
N LYS A 237 58.30 -26.23 -0.66
CA LYS A 237 58.88 -25.72 0.60
C LYS A 237 59.99 -24.65 0.43
N ARG A 238 59.93 -23.59 1.25
CA ARG A 238 61.12 -22.92 1.83
C ARG A 238 60.85 -22.62 3.31
N PRO A 239 61.74 -22.99 4.26
CA PRO A 239 61.46 -22.85 5.69
C PRO A 239 61.87 -21.47 6.22
N ALA A 240 61.01 -20.84 7.02
CA ALA A 240 61.33 -19.68 7.86
C ALA A 240 60.71 -19.84 9.26
N PRO A 241 61.34 -19.31 10.33
CA PRO A 241 61.10 -19.72 11.73
C PRO A 241 59.83 -19.11 12.36
N PRO A 242 59.39 -19.60 13.54
CA PRO A 242 58.02 -19.46 14.01
C PRO A 242 57.75 -18.08 14.64
N ALA A 243 56.82 -17.32 14.06
CA ALA A 243 56.23 -16.15 14.69
C ALA A 243 54.95 -16.55 15.43
N ALA A 244 54.94 -16.27 16.73
CA ALA A 244 53.91 -16.61 17.69
C ALA A 244 52.49 -16.18 17.29
N SER A 245 51.53 -17.05 17.60
CA SER A 245 50.09 -16.83 17.43
C SER A 245 49.58 -15.71 18.36
N LYS A 246 49.20 -14.57 17.79
CA LYS A 246 48.30 -13.63 18.48
C LYS A 246 46.87 -14.14 18.33
N GLN A 247 46.43 -14.93 19.32
CA GLN A 247 45.03 -15.24 19.53
C GLN A 247 44.24 -13.93 19.70
N ARG A 248 43.28 -13.72 18.80
CA ARG A 248 42.30 -12.63 18.88
C ARG A 248 41.26 -13.04 19.93
N PRO A 249 40.99 -12.23 20.98
CA PRO A 249 40.13 -12.67 22.07
C PRO A 249 38.68 -12.84 21.58
N PRO A 250 37.94 -13.82 22.13
CA PRO A 250 36.54 -14.01 21.81
C PRO A 250 35.74 -12.80 22.32
N ARG A 251 34.89 -12.26 21.43
CA ARG A 251 33.92 -11.22 21.75
C ARG A 251 32.93 -11.76 22.78
N GLN A 252 33.20 -11.48 24.06
CA GLN A 252 32.26 -11.76 25.14
C GLN A 252 30.99 -10.94 24.90
N THR A 253 29.90 -11.63 24.59
CA THR A 253 28.54 -11.14 24.83
C THR A 253 28.41 -10.85 26.32
N ARG A 254 28.37 -9.55 26.65
CA ARG A 254 28.12 -9.04 28.00
C ARG A 254 26.78 -9.59 28.49
N VAL A 255 26.84 -10.57 29.39
CA VAL A 255 25.69 -10.99 30.21
C VAL A 255 25.25 -9.75 30.99
N LYS A 256 23.96 -9.41 30.90
CA LYS A 256 23.35 -8.31 31.67
C LYS A 256 23.63 -8.56 33.16
N ALA A 257 24.45 -7.70 33.74
CA ALA A 257 24.64 -7.65 35.18
C ALA A 257 23.34 -7.23 35.87
N LYS A 258 23.17 -7.83 37.04
CA LYS A 258 22.08 -7.72 38.01
C LYS A 258 21.94 -6.28 38.52
N GLY A 259 20.69 -5.79 38.54
CA GLY A 259 20.14 -4.70 39.35
C GLY A 259 21.02 -3.48 39.67
N THR A 260 20.91 -2.43 38.87
CA THR A 260 21.06 -1.05 39.38
C THR A 260 19.85 -0.76 40.29
N PRO A 261 20.01 -0.13 41.46
CA PRO A 261 18.86 0.25 42.30
C PRO A 261 17.89 1.08 41.44
N GLN A 262 16.66 0.58 41.26
CA GLN A 262 15.62 1.33 40.57
C GLN A 262 15.28 2.52 41.46
N ARG A 263 15.60 3.74 41.00
CA ARG A 263 15.08 4.97 41.60
C ARG A 263 13.56 4.83 41.67
N THR A 264 13.02 5.01 42.87
CA THR A 264 11.59 4.87 43.09
C THR A 264 10.84 6.04 42.42
N PHE A 265 9.56 5.87 42.14
CA PHE A 265 8.78 6.92 41.49
C PHE A 265 8.74 8.21 42.31
N GLU A 266 8.73 8.11 43.65
CA GLU A 266 8.75 9.26 44.56
C GLU A 266 10.06 10.05 44.51
N GLU A 267 11.20 9.36 44.40
CA GLU A 267 12.52 9.99 44.21
C GLU A 267 12.62 10.72 42.87
N LEU A 268 12.06 10.14 41.79
CA LEU A 268 12.02 10.80 40.48
C LEU A 268 11.08 12.00 40.48
N LEU A 269 10.06 12.02 41.34
CA LEU A 269 9.11 13.10 41.45
C LEU A 269 9.71 14.27 42.25
N SER A 270 10.45 14.00 43.33
CA SER A 270 11.20 15.05 44.04
C SER A 270 12.32 15.67 43.18
N GLU A 271 13.06 14.86 42.43
CA GLU A 271 14.08 15.31 41.46
C GLU A 271 13.44 16.11 40.31
N ALA A 272 12.26 15.71 39.83
CA ALA A 272 11.52 16.49 38.84
C ALA A 272 11.07 17.84 39.37
N ARG A 273 10.59 17.93 40.63
CA ARG A 273 10.15 19.20 41.24
C ARG A 273 11.30 20.20 41.38
N THR A 274 12.51 19.75 41.73
CA THR A 274 13.66 20.66 41.86
C THR A 274 14.14 21.16 40.50
N LEU A 275 14.19 20.29 39.49
CA LEU A 275 14.67 20.64 38.14
C LEU A 275 13.67 21.47 37.32
N THR A 276 12.38 21.33 37.59
CA THR A 276 11.31 22.04 36.86
C THR A 276 10.75 23.25 37.62
N ALA A 277 11.35 23.62 38.75
CA ALA A 277 10.91 24.75 39.58
C ALA A 277 10.91 26.10 38.85
N SER A 278 11.81 26.28 37.88
CA SER A 278 11.90 27.50 37.05
C SER A 278 11.11 27.44 35.75
N TRP A 279 10.40 26.33 35.46
CA TRP A 279 9.73 26.12 34.18
C TRP A 279 8.30 26.63 34.20
N THR A 280 7.93 27.38 33.15
CA THR A 280 6.55 27.78 32.90
C THR A 280 5.65 26.58 32.56
N ASP A 281 4.34 26.74 32.66
CA ASP A 281 3.39 25.65 32.37
C ASP A 281 3.40 25.21 30.89
N ALA A 282 3.83 26.09 29.99
CA ALA A 282 4.03 25.80 28.58
C ALA A 282 5.27 24.92 28.32
N GLU A 283 6.31 25.05 29.15
CA GLU A 283 7.56 24.30 29.05
C GLU A 283 7.47 22.90 29.68
N LEU A 284 6.46 22.67 30.52
CA LEU A 284 6.21 21.40 31.19
C LEU A 284 5.59 20.35 30.24
N ASN A 285 6.41 19.83 29.32
CA ASN A 285 6.05 18.76 28.40
C ASN A 285 6.75 17.42 28.75
N ALA A 286 6.19 16.30 28.32
CA ALA A 286 6.68 14.97 28.70
C ALA A 286 8.09 14.66 28.18
N GLU A 287 8.53 15.27 27.07
CA GLU A 287 9.85 15.04 26.49
C GLU A 287 10.93 15.87 27.18
N ALA A 288 10.59 17.09 27.59
CA ALA A 288 11.44 17.97 28.39
C ALA A 288 11.67 17.36 29.78
N VAL A 289 10.61 16.88 30.45
CA VAL A 289 10.72 16.17 31.75
C VAL A 289 11.55 14.89 31.62
N ARG A 290 11.39 14.15 30.52
CA ARG A 290 12.21 12.96 30.24
C ARG A 290 13.69 13.32 30.10
N THR A 291 13.99 14.40 29.40
CA THR A 291 15.36 14.85 29.13
C THR A 291 16.03 15.36 30.40
N ALA A 292 15.31 16.10 31.25
CA ALA A 292 15.83 16.64 32.49
C ALA A 292 16.05 15.58 33.58
N VAL A 293 15.11 14.63 33.75
CA VAL A 293 15.15 13.62 34.83
C VAL A 293 15.76 12.28 34.36
N HIS A 294 16.11 12.17 33.07
CA HIS A 294 16.65 10.97 32.43
C HIS A 294 15.84 9.68 32.73
N CYS A 295 14.52 9.79 32.74
CA CYS A 295 13.62 8.70 33.06
C CYS A 295 13.00 8.04 31.81
N SER A 296 12.25 6.95 31.99
CA SER A 296 11.53 6.29 30.90
C SER A 296 10.36 7.15 30.41
N ALA A 297 9.97 7.00 29.14
CA ALA A 297 8.80 7.71 28.58
C ALA A 297 7.50 7.50 29.40
N ALA A 298 7.33 6.33 30.01
CA ALA A 298 6.16 6.02 30.82
C ALA A 298 6.15 6.81 32.14
N ASN A 299 7.32 6.95 32.79
CA ASN A 299 7.44 7.73 34.02
C ASN A 299 7.37 9.24 33.73
N ALA A 300 7.96 9.71 32.63
CA ALA A 300 7.93 11.13 32.26
C ALA A 300 6.50 11.67 32.05
N ARG A 301 5.62 10.86 31.45
CA ARG A 301 4.20 11.21 31.27
C ARG A 301 3.47 11.33 32.61
N LYS A 302 3.68 10.35 33.51
CA LYS A 302 3.09 10.34 34.86
C LYS A 302 3.58 11.50 35.72
N LEU A 303 4.86 11.83 35.64
CA LEU A 303 5.46 12.97 36.35
C LEU A 303 4.90 14.30 35.85
N ARG A 304 4.78 14.47 34.52
CA ARG A 304 4.12 15.65 33.93
C ARG A 304 2.67 15.79 34.42
N ASP A 305 1.90 14.71 34.41
CA ASP A 305 0.50 14.76 34.86
C ASP A 305 0.40 15.12 36.34
N ALA A 306 1.21 14.50 37.19
CA ALA A 306 1.25 14.82 38.62
C ALA A 306 1.60 16.31 38.85
N MET A 307 2.62 16.84 38.16
CA MET A 307 3.03 18.25 38.30
C MET A 307 1.99 19.22 37.72
N LYS A 308 1.30 18.87 36.62
CA LYS A 308 0.21 19.70 36.07
C LYS A 308 -1.02 19.73 36.98
N THR A 309 -1.35 18.60 37.59
CA THR A 309 -2.43 18.53 38.59
C THR A 309 -2.06 19.36 39.83
N GLU A 310 -0.83 19.22 40.35
CA GLU A 310 -0.35 20.04 41.49
C GLU A 310 -0.38 21.54 41.20
N ARG A 311 -0.01 21.98 39.99
CA ARG A 311 -0.07 23.40 39.60
C ARG A 311 -1.50 23.89 39.35
N ALA A 312 -2.40 23.01 38.92
CA ALA A 312 -3.83 23.34 38.78
C ALA A 312 -4.53 23.46 40.15
N ASP A 313 -4.10 22.65 41.13
CA ASP A 313 -4.62 22.67 42.50
C ASP A 313 -4.03 23.83 43.33
N GLY A 314 -2.81 24.30 42.99
CA GLY A 314 -2.11 25.40 43.64
C GLY A 314 -2.40 26.79 43.08
N ARG A 315 -3.67 27.18 42.86
CA ARG A 315 -4.03 28.55 42.44
C ARG A 315 -3.40 29.60 43.37
N PRO A 316 -2.54 30.53 42.89
CA PRO A 316 -2.29 31.75 43.62
C PRO A 316 -3.52 32.67 43.51
N LEU A 317 -4.11 33.00 44.66
CA LEU A 317 -5.08 34.09 44.81
C LEU A 317 -4.37 35.43 44.54
N HIS A 318 -4.82 36.11 43.47
CA HIS A 318 -4.73 37.54 43.08
C HIS A 318 -3.47 38.39 43.36
N ALA A 319 -3.07 39.14 42.32
CA ALA A 319 -2.70 40.54 42.46
C ALA A 319 -3.32 41.38 41.33
N VAL A 320 -4.30 42.19 41.69
CA VAL A 320 -4.77 43.37 40.96
C VAL A 320 -3.71 44.47 41.12
N ASN A 321 -3.40 45.24 40.06
CA ASN A 321 -3.23 46.69 40.22
C ASN A 321 -3.27 47.46 38.88
N PRO A 322 -3.35 48.80 38.91
CA PRO A 322 -4.42 49.56 38.29
C PRO A 322 -3.90 50.42 37.13
N GLU A 323 -4.81 51.00 36.36
CA GLU A 323 -4.73 52.35 35.77
C GLU A 323 -5.77 52.39 34.66
N GLY A 324 -6.86 53.08 34.94
CA GLY A 324 -7.74 53.58 33.89
C GLY A 324 -7.08 54.77 33.22
N GLU A 325 -7.34 54.91 31.92
CA GLU A 325 -7.92 56.16 31.44
C GLU A 325 -8.86 55.89 30.25
N THR A 326 -9.85 56.76 30.17
CA THR A 326 -11.22 56.66 29.63
C THR A 326 -11.39 56.48 28.11
N PRO A 327 -12.62 56.11 27.68
CA PRO A 327 -13.00 55.99 26.27
C PRO A 327 -13.47 57.33 25.70
N THR A 328 -13.27 57.55 24.40
CA THR A 328 -14.02 58.57 23.65
C THR A 328 -14.73 57.90 22.48
N ALA A 329 -16.04 57.78 22.62
CA ALA A 329 -16.95 57.60 21.50
C ALA A 329 -17.45 58.99 21.09
N VAL A 330 -17.36 59.32 19.80
CA VAL A 330 -18.27 60.28 19.14
C VAL A 330 -18.61 59.70 17.77
N ALA A 331 -19.91 59.59 17.52
CA ALA A 331 -20.53 59.22 16.26
C ALA A 331 -20.44 60.35 15.23
N ALA A 332 -20.19 59.99 13.97
CA ALA A 332 -20.81 60.52 12.74
C ALA A 332 -20.22 59.77 11.53
#